data_AF-A0A0P9DMT8-F1
#
_entry.id   AF-A0A0P9DMT8-F1
#
_cell.length_a   1.000
_cell.length_b   1.000
_cell.length_c   1.000
_cell.angle_alpha   90.00
_cell.angle_beta   90.00
_cell.angle_gamma   90.00
#
_symmetry.space_group_name_H-M   'P 1'
#
loop_
_entity.id
_entity.type
_entity.pdbx_description
1 polymer ?
#
loop_
_entity_poly.entity_id
_entity_poly.type
_entity_poly.pdbx_seq_one_letter_code
_entity_poly.pdbx_strand_id
1 'polypeptide(L)' 'MRIYLEVAREMGLHENTIYRWIAEFKQDGSGAFPGSGQLKPEDKAMRDLQKRIRDLEEENEILKKAMHYFAKDRR' A
#
# COMPACT_ATOMS: atom_id res chain seq x y z
N MET A 1 10.87 32.45 1.59
CA MET A 1 11.03 31.16 2.30
C MET A 1 11.19 31.37 3.82
N ARG A 2 10.36 32.22 4.45
CA ARG A 2 10.46 32.58 5.88
C ARG A 2 9.30 32.00 6.71
N ILE A 3 8.15 31.84 6.05
CA ILE A 3 6.87 31.42 6.62
C ILE A 3 6.91 29.97 7.14
N TYR A 4 7.52 29.03 6.40
CA TYR A 4 7.56 27.63 6.80
C TYR A 4 8.44 27.36 8.03
N LEU A 5 9.51 28.15 8.20
CA LEU A 5 10.42 28.05 9.34
C LEU A 5 9.75 28.57 10.61
N GLU A 6 9.01 29.68 10.49
CA GLU A 6 8.24 30.28 11.57
C GLU A 6 7.12 29.34 12.02
N VAL A 7 6.33 28.81 11.08
CA VAL A 7 5.29 27.82 11.36
C VAL A 7 5.86 26.54 11.98
N ALA A 8 7.01 26.05 11.51
CA ALA A 8 7.67 24.88 12.11
C ALA A 8 8.05 25.15 13.58
N ARG A 9 8.64 26.31 13.87
CA ARG A 9 9.01 26.71 15.23
C ARG A 9 7.81 26.90 16.14
N GLU A 10 6.76 27.57 15.68
CA GLU A 10 5.52 27.79 16.44
C GLU A 10 4.84 26.48 16.82
N MET A 11 4.87 25.49 15.92
CA MET A 11 4.31 24.16 16.17
C MET A 11 5.27 23.20 16.88
N GLY A 12 6.50 23.62 17.20
CA GLY A 12 7.52 22.74 17.79
C GLY A 12 7.95 21.58 16.88
N LEU A 13 7.79 21.74 15.57
CA LEU A 13 8.13 20.75 14.56
C LEU A 13 9.50 21.04 13.93
N HIS A 14 10.17 19.99 13.50
CA HIS A 14 11.37 20.14 12.69
C HIS A 14 11.02 20.68 11.30
N GLU A 15 11.83 21.59 10.76
CA GLU A 15 11.57 22.27 9.48
C GLU A 15 11.37 21.27 8.32
N ASN A 16 12.20 20.21 8.28
CA ASN A 16 12.07 19.12 7.30
C ASN A 16 10.70 18.42 7.31
N THR A 17 10.00 18.38 8.44
CA THR A 17 8.65 17.79 8.52
C THR A 17 7.67 18.59 7.69
N ILE A 18 7.70 19.92 7.79
CA ILE A 18 6.83 20.82 7.02
C ILE A 18 7.15 20.71 5.53
N TYR A 19 8.43 20.71 5.15
CA TYR A 19 8.81 20.55 3.75
C TYR A 19 8.35 19.22 3.16
N ARG A 20 8.50 18.12 3.90
CA ARG A 20 8.02 16.80 3.49
C ARG A 20 6.51 16.80 3.29
N TRP A 21 5.75 17.31 4.26
CA TRP A 21 4.29 17.38 4.17
C TRP A 21 3.81 18.23 2.98
N ILE A 22 4.49 19.33 2.68
CA ILE A 22 4.17 20.14 1.49
C ILE A 22 4.43 19.33 0.21
N ALA A 23 5.53 18.58 0.16
CA ALA A 23 5.85 17.75 -1.00
C ALA A 23 4.80 16.62 -1.18
N GLU A 24 4.48 15.90 -0.10
CA GLU A 24 3.45 14.86 -0.07
C GLU A 24 2.08 15.43 -0.49
N PHE A 25 1.68 16.59 0.04
CA PHE A 25 0.43 17.25 -0.34
C PHE A 25 0.41 17.72 -1.79
N LYS A 26 1.55 18.20 -2.34
CA LYS A 26 1.64 18.56 -3.76
C LYS A 26 1.54 17.35 -4.68
N GLN A 27 2.04 16.20 -4.25
CA GLN A 27 2.03 14.97 -5.01
C GLN A 27 0.65 14.29 -4.98
N ASP A 28 0.07 14.16 -3.79
CA ASP A 28 -1.09 13.29 -3.55
C ASP A 28 -2.36 14.07 -3.14
N GLY A 29 -2.29 15.39 -3.01
CA GLY A 29 -3.42 16.24 -2.63
C GLY A 29 -4.04 15.81 -1.30
N SER A 30 -5.37 15.66 -1.29
CA SER A 30 -6.11 15.16 -0.11
C SER A 30 -5.74 13.74 0.31
N GLY A 31 -5.09 12.96 -0.57
CA GLY A 31 -4.63 11.60 -0.30
C GLY A 31 -3.27 11.50 0.38
N ALA A 32 -2.57 12.62 0.62
CA ALA A 32 -1.23 12.64 1.20
C ALA A 32 -1.16 12.11 2.63
N PHE A 33 -2.25 12.24 3.40
CA PHE A 33 -2.29 11.93 4.83
C PHE A 33 -3.43 10.96 5.17
N PRO A 34 -3.34 9.67 4.78
CA PRO A 34 -4.39 8.69 5.03
C PRO A 34 -4.54 8.31 6.52
N GLY A 35 -3.58 8.69 7.37
CA GLY A 35 -3.56 8.38 8.80
C GLY A 35 -2.74 7.12 9.14
N SER A 36 -2.48 6.91 10.43
CA SER A 36 -1.66 5.78 10.88
C SER A 36 -2.30 4.44 10.54
N GLY A 37 -1.52 3.54 9.94
CA GLY A 37 -1.96 2.20 9.54
C GLY A 37 -2.90 2.16 8.33
N GLN A 38 -3.20 3.30 7.71
CA GLN A 38 -4.00 3.37 6.49
C GLN A 38 -3.09 3.53 5.28
N LEU A 39 -3.36 2.73 4.24
CA LEU A 39 -2.74 2.89 2.93
C LEU A 39 -3.50 3.93 2.12
N LYS A 40 -2.82 4.57 1.18
CA LYS A 40 -3.52 5.35 0.14
C LYS A 40 -4.51 4.42 -0.59
N PRO A 41 -5.61 4.96 -1.14
CA PRO A 41 -6.60 4.13 -1.85
C PRO A 41 -5.98 3.26 -2.95
N GLU A 42 -5.01 3.81 -3.68
CA GLU A 42 -4.27 3.11 -4.74
C GLU A 42 -3.39 1.98 -4.18
N ASP A 43 -2.63 2.26 -3.12
CA ASP A 43 -1.79 1.27 -2.44
C ASP A 43 -2.64 0.14 -1.81
N LYS A 44 -3.82 0.48 -1.30
CA LYS A 44 -4.77 -0.48 -0.76
C LYS A 44 -5.30 -1.42 -1.85
N ALA A 45 -5.75 -0.86 -2.97
CA ALA A 45 -6.21 -1.65 -4.12
C ALA A 45 -5.10 -2.58 -4.63
N MET A 46 -3.86 -2.08 -4.72
CA MET A 46 -2.71 -2.89 -5.12
C MET A 46 -2.47 -4.06 -4.15
N ARG A 47 -2.52 -3.80 -2.83
CA ARG A 47 -2.35 -4.83 -1.80
C ARG A 47 -3.45 -5.90 -1.87
N ASP A 48 -4.70 -5.48 -2.07
CA ASP A 48 -5.85 -6.38 -2.18
C ASP A 48 -5.74 -7.26 -3.45
N LEU A 49 -5.32 -6.67 -4.58
CA LEU A 49 -5.05 -7.41 -5.81
C LEU A 49 -3.92 -8.42 -5.64
N GLN A 50 -2.81 -8.03 -5.02
CA GLN A 50 -1.69 -8.94 -4.74
C GLN A 50 -2.12 -10.09 -3.83
N LYS A 51 -2.99 -9.83 -2.85
CA LYS A 51 -3.56 -10.89 -2.01
C LYS A 51 -4.42 -11.83 -2.86
N ARG A 52 -5.31 -11.30 -3.69
CA ARG A 52 -6.18 -12.12 -4.54
C ARG A 52 -5.39 -12.99 -5.52
N ILE A 53 -4.30 -12.46 -6.09
CA ILE A 53 -3.41 -13.23 -6.97
C ILE A 53 -2.82 -14.42 -6.22
N ARG A 54 -2.26 -14.20 -5.01
CA ARG A 54 -1.69 -15.29 -4.22
C ARG A 54 -2.73 -16.37 -3.88
N ASP A 55 -3.91 -15.96 -3.44
CA ASP A 55 -4.99 -16.88 -3.11
C ASP A 55 -5.39 -17.72 -4.34
N LEU A 56 -5.50 -17.09 -5.52
CA LEU A 56 -5.81 -17.78 -6.78
C LEU A 56 -4.69 -18.71 -7.25
N GLU A 57 -3.43 -18.32 -7.09
CA GLU A 57 -2.28 -19.16 -7.41
C GLU A 57 -2.28 -20.43 -6.53
N GLU A 58 -2.55 -20.28 -5.23
CA GLU A 58 -2.66 -21.41 -4.31
C GLU A 58 -3.83 -22.34 -4.68
N GLU A 59 -5.02 -21.79 -4.93
CA GLU A 59 -6.18 -22.57 -5.41
C GLU A 59 -5.84 -23.34 -6.69
N ASN A 60 -5.17 -22.69 -7.65
CA ASN A 60 -4.77 -23.31 -8.92
C ASN A 60 -3.78 -24.47 -8.72
N GLU A 61 -2.80 -24.31 -7.83
CA GLU A 61 -1.84 -25.36 -7.51
C GLU A 61 -2.49 -26.56 -6.82
N ILE A 62 -3.47 -26.32 -5.93
CA ILE A 62 -4.27 -27.39 -5.32
C ILE A 62 -5.02 -28.17 -6.40
N LEU A 63 -5.69 -27.46 -7.31
CA LEU A 63 -6.44 -28.09 -8.41
C LEU A 63 -5.53 -28.90 -9.34
N LYS A 64 -4.35 -28.39 -9.69
CA LYS A 64 -3.34 -29.12 -10.48
C LYS A 64 -2.90 -30.41 -9.78
N LYS A 65 -2.60 -30.34 -8.48
CA LYS A 65 -2.21 -31.52 -7.68
C LYS A 65 -3.33 -32.55 -7.62
N ALA A 66 -4.57 -32.12 -7.44
CA ALA A 66 -5.74 -32.99 -7.44
C ALA A 66 -5.92 -33.68 -8.80
N MET A 67 -5.85 -32.93 -9.91
CA MET A 67 -5.93 -33.50 -11.26
C MET A 67 -4.85 -34.55 -11.50
N HIS A 68 -3.61 -34.27 -11.09
CA HIS A 68 -2.50 -35.23 -11.22
C HIS A 68 -2.72 -36.51 -10.41
N TYR A 69 -3.24 -36.38 -9.20
CA TYR A 69 -3.59 -37.52 -8.35
C TYR A 69 -4.67 -38.39 -9.01
N PHE A 70 -5.80 -37.79 -9.41
CA PHE A 70 -6.90 -38.51 -10.03
C PHE A 70 -6.58 -39.09 -11.42
N ALA A 71 -5.69 -38.45 -12.19
CA ALA A 71 -5.24 -38.98 -13.47
C ALA A 71 -4.33 -40.22 -13.31
N LYS A 72 -3.57 -40.30 -12.21
CA LYS A 72 -2.72 -41.45 -11.89
C LYS A 72 -3.49 -42.64 -11.33
N ASP A 73 -4.59 -42.39 -10.63
CA ASP A 73 -5.41 -43.42 -9.98
C ASP A 73 -6.30 -44.21 -10.97
N ARG A 74 -6.35 -43.83 -12.25
CA ARG A 74 -7.05 -44.58 -13.32
C ARG A 74 -6.26 -45.77 -13.90
N ARG A 75 -5.30 -46.34 -13.17
CA ARG A 75 -4.56 -47.56 -13.58
C ARG A 75 -4.88 -48.73 -12.68
#